data_AF-D9HQA4-F1
#
_entry.id   AF-D9HQA4-F1
#
_cell.length_a   1.000
_cell.length_b   1.000
_cell.length_c   1.000
_cell.angle_alpha   90.00
_cell.angle_beta   90.00
_cell.angle_gamma   90.00
#
_symmetry.space_group_name_H-M   'P 1'
#
loop_
_entity.id
_entity.type
_entity.pdbx_description
1 polymer ?
#
loop_
_entity_poly.entity_id
_entity_poly.type
_entity_poly.pdbx_seq_one_letter_code
_entity_poly.pdbx_strand_id
1 'polypeptide(L)'
;MKLLSLFTSCICIVSLSANTLRTKYVYEFGVDVGVVAFAQSGRIGFFEKSVTIPVVVPICSRLTYVRVEVDDFISEPKVTFDEHMSSVIIKFKAWQYSKSSYVVTAKAIPYDDYCEERMRYMQKPIMYRSL
;
A
#
# COMPACT_ATOMS: atom_id res chain seq x y z
N MET A 1 -63.23 -14.10 17.50
CA MET A 1 -61.77 -13.87 17.71
C MET A 1 -61.01 -15.01 17.06
N LYS A 2 -60.24 -14.75 15.99
CA LYS A 2 -59.17 -15.58 15.38
C LYS A 2 -59.09 -15.25 13.88
N LEU A 3 -58.57 -14.06 13.55
CA LEU A 3 -58.31 -13.69 12.16
C LEU A 3 -57.06 -12.79 12.03
N LEU A 4 -56.05 -13.01 12.87
CA LEU A 4 -54.81 -12.24 12.85
C LEU A 4 -53.67 -13.13 13.37
N SER A 5 -53.25 -14.14 12.60
CA SER A 5 -52.14 -15.01 13.03
C SER A 5 -51.39 -15.68 11.87
N LEU A 6 -51.37 -15.08 10.67
CA LEU A 6 -50.72 -15.70 9.51
C LEU A 6 -49.87 -14.75 8.66
N PHE A 7 -49.59 -13.53 9.12
CA PHE A 7 -48.75 -12.56 8.39
C PHE A 7 -47.43 -12.21 9.09
N THR A 8 -47.00 -12.98 10.09
CA THR A 8 -45.77 -12.73 10.85
C THR A 8 -44.77 -13.87 10.72
N SER A 9 -44.55 -14.38 9.50
CA SER A 9 -43.49 -15.37 9.26
C SER A 9 -42.97 -15.37 7.82
N CYS A 10 -42.80 -14.20 7.23
CA CYS A 10 -42.06 -14.03 5.96
C CYS A 10 -41.24 -12.74 5.95
N ILE A 11 -40.82 -12.26 7.12
CA ILE A 11 -39.61 -11.44 7.19
C ILE A 11 -38.47 -12.44 7.28
N CYS A 12 -38.17 -13.06 6.14
CA CYS A 12 -36.85 -13.62 5.91
C CYS A 12 -35.90 -12.46 6.19
N ILE A 13 -35.27 -12.51 7.36
CA ILE A 13 -34.08 -11.77 7.69
C ILE A 13 -33.07 -12.28 6.65
N VAL A 14 -33.10 -11.66 5.47
CA VAL A 14 -31.97 -11.68 4.56
C VAL A 14 -30.93 -10.90 5.34
N SER A 15 -30.19 -11.62 6.17
CA SER A 15 -28.90 -11.22 6.69
C SER A 15 -28.04 -11.03 5.45
N LEU A 16 -28.23 -9.91 4.77
CA LEU A 16 -27.35 -9.41 3.75
C LEU A 16 -26.08 -9.08 4.53
N SER A 17 -25.26 -10.09 4.79
CA SER A 17 -23.88 -9.85 5.17
C SER A 17 -23.31 -9.15 3.96
N ALA A 18 -23.33 -7.82 3.99
CA ALA A 18 -22.62 -6.98 3.07
C ALA A 18 -21.14 -7.25 3.33
N ASN A 19 -20.64 -8.38 2.81
CA ASN A 19 -19.27 -8.51 2.43
C ASN A 19 -19.09 -7.48 1.34
N THR A 20 -18.82 -6.24 1.77
CA THR A 20 -18.45 -5.16 0.87
C THR A 20 -17.38 -5.75 -0.04
N LEU A 21 -17.65 -5.78 -1.34
CA LEU A 21 -16.81 -6.42 -2.34
C LEU A 21 -15.54 -5.57 -2.45
N ARG A 22 -14.63 -5.73 -1.49
CA ARG A 22 -13.38 -4.99 -1.39
C ARG A 22 -12.38 -5.74 -2.25
N THR A 23 -12.11 -5.20 -3.43
CA THR A 23 -11.12 -5.74 -4.34
C THR A 23 -9.72 -5.41 -3.83
N LYS A 24 -8.87 -6.43 -3.72
CA LYS A 24 -7.48 -6.28 -3.32
C LYS A 24 -6.59 -6.46 -4.55
N TYR A 25 -5.81 -5.44 -4.87
CA TYR A 25 -4.84 -5.45 -5.95
C TYR A 25 -3.44 -5.61 -5.36
N VAL A 26 -2.62 -6.47 -5.96
CA VAL A 26 -1.26 -6.76 -5.51
C VAL A 26 -0.28 -6.47 -6.65
N TYR A 27 0.74 -5.68 -6.35
CA TYR A 27 1.81 -5.32 -7.27
C TYR A 27 3.15 -5.73 -6.68
N GLU A 28 3.99 -6.34 -7.49
CA GLU A 28 5.27 -6.87 -7.07
C GLU A 28 6.36 -6.35 -8.00
N PHE A 29 7.45 -5.86 -7.42
CA PHE A 29 8.60 -5.32 -8.13
C PHE A 29 9.87 -6.00 -7.61
N GLY A 30 10.77 -6.36 -8.53
CA GLY A 30 12.04 -7.02 -8.18
C GLY A 30 11.91 -8.52 -7.96
N VAL A 31 12.79 -9.07 -7.11
CA VAL A 31 12.90 -10.51 -6.84
C VAL A 31 12.75 -10.75 -5.34
N ASP A 32 11.80 -11.61 -4.97
CA ASP A 32 11.46 -11.90 -3.58
C ASP A 32 12.58 -12.69 -2.85
N VAL A 33 13.60 -11.96 -2.39
CA VAL A 33 14.77 -12.48 -1.68
C VAL A 33 15.12 -11.55 -0.52
N GLY A 34 15.59 -12.13 0.59
CA GLY A 34 16.02 -11.37 1.76
C GLY A 34 14.95 -11.22 2.83
N VAL A 35 15.18 -10.28 3.75
CA VAL A 35 14.33 -10.06 4.93
C VAL A 35 13.47 -8.82 4.76
N VAL A 36 12.28 -8.81 5.39
CA VAL A 36 11.42 -7.62 5.40
C VAL A 36 12.14 -6.51 6.14
N ALA A 37 12.48 -5.46 5.40
CA ALA A 37 13.25 -4.32 5.87
C ALA A 37 12.39 -3.06 6.03
N PHE A 38 11.23 -3.03 5.38
CA PHE A 38 10.29 -1.93 5.43
C PHE A 38 8.86 -2.46 5.36
N ALA A 39 7.98 -1.92 6.20
CA ALA A 39 6.55 -2.17 6.14
C ALA A 39 5.81 -0.90 6.55
N GLN A 40 4.94 -0.40 5.67
CA GLN A 40 4.10 0.76 5.95
C GLN A 40 2.70 0.52 5.42
N SER A 41 1.70 0.82 6.25
CA SER A 41 0.31 0.86 5.84
C SER A 41 -0.22 2.28 5.90
N GLY A 42 -1.13 2.62 5.00
CA GLY A 42 -1.77 3.92 4.99
C GLY A 42 -3.18 3.89 4.43
N ARG A 43 -3.83 5.04 4.52
CA ARG A 43 -5.15 5.30 3.96
C ARG A 43 -5.03 6.39 2.90
N ILE A 44 -5.90 6.31 1.91
CA ILE A 44 -5.98 7.27 0.83
C ILE A 44 -7.35 7.92 0.91
N GLY A 45 -7.34 9.25 1.05
CA GLY A 45 -8.54 10.06 1.14
C GLY A 45 -9.31 10.11 -0.18
N PHE A 46 -10.57 10.52 -0.14
CA PHE A 46 -11.45 10.59 -1.32
C PHE A 46 -10.95 11.50 -2.45
N PHE A 47 -10.11 12.49 -2.13
CA PHE A 47 -9.58 13.46 -3.10
C PHE A 47 -8.09 13.24 -3.40
N GLU A 48 -7.45 12.25 -2.76
CA GLU A 48 -6.04 11.95 -2.95
C GLU A 48 -5.86 11.04 -4.17
N LYS A 49 -5.57 11.65 -5.32
CA LYS A 49 -5.42 10.94 -6.59
C LYS A 49 -4.07 10.27 -6.78
N SER A 50 -3.07 10.68 -6.00
CA SER A 50 -1.70 10.16 -6.07
C SER A 50 -1.11 10.14 -4.67
N VAL A 51 -0.50 9.03 -4.30
CA VAL A 51 0.26 8.89 -3.05
C VAL A 51 1.65 8.40 -3.38
N THR A 52 2.65 9.10 -2.85
CA THR A 52 4.06 8.71 -2.98
C THR A 52 4.56 8.24 -1.61
N ILE A 53 5.05 7.01 -1.55
CA ILE A 53 5.54 6.37 -0.35
C ILE A 53 7.05 6.15 -0.50
N PRO A 54 7.90 6.85 0.28
CA PRO A 54 9.33 6.60 0.28
C PRO A 54 9.64 5.27 0.97
N VAL A 55 10.31 4.36 0.25
CA VAL A 55 10.75 3.07 0.79
C VAL A 55 12.13 3.25 1.39
N VAL A 56 12.21 3.22 2.72
CA VAL A 56 13.46 3.38 3.47
C VAL A 56 13.92 2.02 3.96
N VAL A 57 15.08 1.58 3.47
CA VAL A 57 15.73 0.34 3.93
C VAL A 57 16.94 0.67 4.82
N PRO A 58 17.36 -0.26 5.70
CA PRO A 58 18.55 -0.08 6.52
C PRO A 58 19.79 0.28 5.71
N ILE A 59 20.72 0.97 6.35
CA ILE A 59 22.05 1.19 5.77
C ILE A 59 22.68 -0.16 5.43
N CYS A 60 23.58 -0.16 4.45
CA CYS A 60 24.32 -1.36 4.05
C CYS A 60 23.42 -2.50 3.56
N SER A 61 22.21 -2.18 3.11
CA SER A 61 21.30 -3.14 2.50
C SER A 61 20.90 -2.71 1.11
N ARG A 62 20.66 -3.70 0.25
CA ARG A 62 20.14 -3.51 -1.09
C ARG A 62 18.68 -3.95 -1.12
N LEU A 63 17.81 -3.05 -1.57
CA LEU A 63 16.41 -3.38 -1.84
C LEU A 63 16.33 -4.41 -2.97
N THR A 64 15.62 -5.51 -2.72
CA THR A 64 15.48 -6.64 -3.65
C THR A 64 14.04 -6.77 -4.14
N TYR A 65 13.08 -6.45 -3.28
CA TYR A 65 11.68 -6.69 -3.53
C TYR A 65 10.79 -5.62 -2.92
N VAL A 66 9.75 -5.22 -3.65
CA VAL A 66 8.70 -4.34 -3.15
C VAL A 66 7.35 -4.96 -3.51
N ARG A 67 6.51 -5.13 -2.51
CA ARG A 67 5.13 -5.60 -2.63
C ARG A 67 4.19 -4.50 -2.17
N VAL A 68 3.24 -4.16 -3.02
CA VAL A 68 2.23 -3.13 -2.76
C VAL A 68 0.88 -3.78 -2.85
N GLU A 69 0.18 -3.79 -1.73
CA GLU A 69 -1.22 -4.20 -1.66
C GLU A 69 -2.08 -2.95 -1.60
N VAL A 70 -3.07 -2.85 -2.48
CA VAL A 70 -4.06 -1.77 -2.45
C VAL A 70 -5.44 -2.37 -2.35
N ASP A 71 -6.13 -2.03 -1.26
CA ASP A 71 -7.53 -2.35 -1.11
C ASP A 71 -8.37 -1.22 -1.71
N ASP A 72 -9.05 -1.51 -2.81
CA ASP A 72 -9.97 -0.60 -3.47
C ASP A 72 -11.37 -1.18 -3.61
N PHE A 73 -12.34 -0.30 -3.80
CA PHE A 73 -13.75 -0.63 -3.95
C PHE A 73 -14.25 -0.45 -5.38
N ILE A 74 -13.54 0.30 -6.24
CA ILE A 74 -14.12 0.75 -7.52
C ILE A 74 -13.23 0.44 -8.72
N SER A 75 -11.96 0.82 -8.68
CA SER A 75 -11.08 0.62 -9.83
C SER A 75 -9.65 0.29 -9.45
N GLU A 76 -9.04 -0.48 -10.33
CA GLU A 76 -7.63 -0.85 -10.25
C GLU A 76 -6.74 0.41 -10.35
N PRO A 77 -5.90 0.67 -9.32
CA PRO A 77 -4.93 1.76 -9.36
C PRO A 77 -3.77 1.45 -10.31
N LYS A 78 -3.07 2.49 -10.75
CA LYS A 78 -1.75 2.32 -11.35
C LYS A 78 -0.69 2.45 -10.27
N VAL A 79 0.04 1.38 -9.99
CA VAL A 79 1.18 1.39 -9.06
C VAL A 79 2.49 1.32 -9.84
N THR A 80 3.43 2.19 -9.52
CA THR A 80 4.78 2.20 -10.09
C THR A 80 5.82 2.34 -9.00
N PHE A 81 6.97 1.71 -9.18
CA PHE A 81 8.13 1.91 -8.33
C PHE A 81 9.17 2.77 -9.05
N ASP A 82 9.60 3.86 -8.41
CA ASP A 82 10.70 4.71 -8.86
C ASP A 82 11.98 4.28 -8.16
N GLU A 83 12.90 3.66 -8.90
CA GLU A 83 14.17 3.17 -8.38
C GLU A 83 15.11 4.31 -7.96
N HIS A 84 15.10 5.44 -8.68
CA HIS A 84 15.98 6.58 -8.41
C HIS A 84 15.60 7.26 -7.09
N MET A 85 14.31 7.41 -6.83
CA MET A 85 13.79 7.99 -5.59
C MET A 85 13.49 6.94 -4.52
N SER A 86 13.68 5.65 -4.81
CA SER A 86 13.28 4.52 -3.95
C SER A 86 11.87 4.71 -3.40
N SER A 87 10.91 5.01 -4.27
CA SER A 87 9.56 5.42 -3.88
C SER A 87 8.48 4.68 -4.64
N VAL A 88 7.45 4.23 -3.93
CA VAL A 88 6.24 3.67 -4.53
C VAL A 88 5.27 4.81 -4.83
N ILE A 89 4.73 4.85 -6.04
CA ILE A 89 3.73 5.83 -6.46
C ILE A 89 2.46 5.09 -6.82
N ILE A 90 1.37 5.37 -6.09
CA ILE A 90 0.04 4.83 -6.33
C ILE A 90 -0.80 5.95 -6.96
N LYS A 91 -1.32 5.74 -8.17
CA LYS A 91 -2.14 6.70 -8.90
C LYS A 91 -3.52 6.13 -9.21
N PHE A 92 -4.57 6.88 -8.87
CA PHE A 92 -5.95 6.54 -9.18
C PHE A 92 -6.47 7.30 -10.39
N LYS A 93 -7.52 6.76 -11.03
CA LYS A 93 -8.20 7.45 -12.13
C LYS A 93 -8.96 8.66 -11.59
N ALA A 94 -9.09 9.72 -12.41
CA ALA A 94 -9.61 11.02 -11.97
C ALA A 94 -11.04 11.01 -11.41
N TRP A 95 -11.83 9.98 -11.75
CA TRP A 95 -13.24 9.80 -11.37
C TRP A 95 -13.45 8.87 -10.18
N GLN A 96 -12.36 8.41 -9.55
CA GLN A 96 -12.47 7.47 -8.45
C GLN A 96 -12.72 8.21 -7.13
N TYR A 97 -13.89 7.98 -6.55
CA TYR A 97 -14.31 8.55 -5.26
C TYR A 97 -14.51 7.43 -4.23
N SER A 98 -13.43 6.75 -3.84
CA SER A 98 -13.45 5.70 -2.81
C SER A 98 -12.39 5.95 -1.74
N LYS A 99 -12.65 5.50 -0.50
CA LYS A 99 -11.59 5.38 0.51
C LYS A 99 -10.82 4.11 0.21
N SER A 100 -9.53 4.23 -0.05
CA SER A 100 -8.66 3.08 -0.27
C SER A 100 -7.64 2.96 0.87
N SER A 101 -7.11 1.77 1.07
CA SER A 101 -5.95 1.58 1.96
C SER A 101 -4.86 0.84 1.23
N TYR A 102 -3.62 1.04 1.65
CA TYR A 102 -2.49 0.36 1.08
C TYR A 102 -1.60 -0.23 2.16
N VAL A 103 -0.86 -1.26 1.78
CA VAL A 103 0.25 -1.84 2.53
C VAL A 103 1.42 -1.98 1.57
N VAL A 104 2.52 -1.31 1.88
CA VAL A 104 3.80 -1.46 1.17
C VAL A 104 4.73 -2.27 2.07
N THR A 105 5.23 -3.38 1.55
CA THR A 105 6.25 -4.20 2.18
C THR A 105 7.46 -4.26 1.27
N ALA A 106 8.65 -4.06 1.82
CA ALA A 106 9.89 -4.13 1.07
C ALA A 106 10.87 -5.08 1.75
N LYS A 107 11.58 -5.87 0.94
CA LYS A 107 12.66 -6.75 1.40
C LYS A 107 14.00 -6.28 0.90
N ALA A 108 15.02 -6.51 1.72
CA ALA A 108 16.39 -6.17 1.42
C ALA A 108 17.32 -7.29 1.87
N ILE A 109 18.48 -7.35 1.22
CA ILE A 109 19.62 -8.18 1.62
C ILE A 109 20.75 -7.27 2.11
N PRO A 110 21.57 -7.71 3.08
CA PRO A 110 22.81 -6.99 3.40
C PRO A 110 23.73 -6.97 2.17
N TYR A 111 24.53 -5.92 2.02
CA TYR A 111 25.66 -5.92 1.11
C TYR A 111 26.76 -6.83 1.67
N ASP A 112 27.25 -7.76 0.86
CA ASP A 112 28.16 -8.81 1.33
C ASP A 112 29.54 -8.30 1.75
N ASP A 113 30.06 -7.20 1.20
CA ASP A 113 31.41 -6.74 1.52
C ASP A 113 31.54 -5.21 1.51
N TYR A 114 32.08 -4.65 2.61
CA TYR A 114 32.48 -3.24 2.81
C TYR A 114 31.38 -2.18 2.77
N CYS A 115 30.48 -2.21 3.75
CA CYS A 115 29.81 -0.98 4.12
C CYS A 115 30.71 -0.13 5.04
N GLU A 116 31.66 0.60 4.46
CA GLU A 116 32.41 1.60 5.22
C GLU A 116 31.46 2.74 5.62
N GLU A 117 31.00 2.73 6.87
CA GLU A 117 30.19 3.81 7.47
C GLU A 117 30.83 5.20 7.27
N ARG A 118 32.14 5.27 7.07
CA ARG A 118 32.91 6.50 6.82
C ARG A 118 32.55 7.23 5.52
N MET A 119 32.07 6.54 4.48
CA MET A 119 31.80 7.19 3.18
C MET A 119 30.52 8.04 3.18
N ARG A 120 29.60 7.85 4.15
CA ARG A 120 28.33 8.61 4.20
C ARG A 120 28.32 9.87 5.04
N TYR A 121 29.29 10.11 5.94
CA TYR A 121 29.41 11.44 6.56
C TYR A 121 29.84 12.52 5.55
N MET A 122 30.30 12.14 4.35
CA MET A 122 30.51 13.05 3.22
C MET A 122 29.24 13.31 2.38
N GLN A 123 28.23 12.44 2.43
CA GLN A 123 26.93 12.65 1.79
C GLN A 123 25.90 12.99 2.87
N LYS A 124 26.02 14.19 3.44
CA LYS A 124 24.95 14.76 4.27
C LYS A 124 23.62 14.67 3.52
N PRO A 125 22.48 14.40 4.19
CA PRO A 125 21.18 14.51 3.56
C PRO A 125 21.05 15.94 3.04
N ILE A 126 20.83 16.10 1.74
CA ILE A 126 20.41 17.38 1.17
C ILE A 126 19.00 17.61 1.68
N MET A 127 18.88 18.15 2.90
CA MET A 127 17.65 18.79 3.33
C MET A 127 17.44 19.95 2.37
N TYR A 128 16.42 19.83 1.53
CA TYR A 128 15.94 20.91 0.70
C TYR A 128 15.55 22.06 1.63
N ARG A 129 16.39 23.09 1.72
CA ARG A 129 16.06 24.34 2.39
C ARG A 129 15.20 25.14 1.41
N SER A 130 13.93 25.34 1.76
CA SER A 130 13.04 26.27 1.08
C SER A 130 13.64 27.67 1.09
N LEU A 131 13.81 28.27 -0.10
CA LEU A 131 13.85 29.72 -0.29
C LEU A 131 12.43 30.18 -0.65
#